data_AF-A0A8I7BBL1-F1
#
_entry.id   AF-A0A8I7BBL1-F1
#
_cell.length_a   1.000
_cell.length_b   1.000
_cell.length_c   1.000
_cell.angle_alpha   90.00
_cell.angle_beta   90.00
_cell.angle_gamma   90.00
#
_symmetry.space_group_name_H-M   'P 1'
#
loop_
_entity.id
_entity.type
_entity.pdbx_description
1 polymer ?
#
loop_
_entity_poly.entity_id
_entity_poly.type
_entity_poly.pdbx_seq_one_letter_code
_entity_poly.pdbx_strand_id
1 'polypeptide(L)'
;MSAVADLARGLPAPAVAPSWSRNLLLDATHTKHDIAPPLPLPAHDTVMRSFVFRLADIASLKQRLPGAPAATTFEVLAALLWRARTVALALPPDEITQLGIIASFRRNAALRLPMGYYGNACVPLRAAAPARQRHGRELGGRRGGDDTEG
;
A
#
# COMPACT_ATOMS: atom_id res chain seq x y z
N MET A 1 -5.24 13.21 15.63
CA MET A 1 -5.76 13.27 17.01
C MET A 1 -4.89 14.09 17.97
N SER A 2 -3.68 14.50 17.59
CA SER A 2 -2.81 15.35 18.43
C SER A 2 -3.48 16.66 18.87
N ALA A 3 -4.15 17.37 17.96
CA ALA A 3 -4.84 18.62 18.28
C ALA A 3 -5.85 18.48 19.44
N VAL A 4 -6.65 17.40 19.45
CA VAL A 4 -7.59 17.12 20.54
C VAL A 4 -6.84 16.84 21.84
N ALA A 5 -5.76 16.04 21.77
CA ALA A 5 -4.94 15.75 22.93
C ALA A 5 -4.23 17.00 23.49
N ASP A 6 -3.83 17.93 22.63
CA ASP A 6 -3.22 19.21 23.03
C ASP A 6 -4.21 20.07 23.81
N LEU A 7 -5.42 20.25 23.27
CA LEU A 7 -6.50 20.98 23.94
C LEU A 7 -6.91 20.29 25.25
N ALA A 8 -6.98 18.97 25.27
CA ALA A 8 -7.29 18.20 26.49
C ALA A 8 -6.21 18.34 27.57
N ARG A 9 -4.96 18.60 27.20
CA ARG A 9 -3.87 18.93 28.14
C ARG A 9 -3.88 20.39 28.60
N GLY A 10 -4.83 21.19 28.14
CA GLY A 10 -4.96 22.61 28.50
C GLY A 10 -4.07 23.54 27.67
N LEU A 11 -3.52 23.09 26.54
CA LEU A 11 -2.83 24.00 25.62
C LEU A 11 -3.84 25.00 25.03
N PRO A 12 -3.47 26.29 24.90
CA PRO A 12 -4.37 27.33 24.41
C PRO A 12 -4.74 27.18 22.93
N ALA A 13 -3.91 26.45 22.17
CA ALA A 13 -4.15 26.10 20.78
C ALA A 13 -3.42 24.78 20.43
N PRO A 14 -3.85 24.06 19.37
CA PRO A 14 -3.13 22.91 18.86
C PRO A 14 -1.69 23.24 18.47
N ALA A 15 -0.75 22.33 18.72
CA ALA A 15 0.65 22.53 18.35
C ALA A 15 0.86 22.66 16.83
N VAL A 16 -0.05 22.07 16.04
CA VAL A 16 -0.07 22.21 14.57
C VAL A 16 -1.39 22.84 14.17
N ALA A 17 -1.33 24.05 13.63
CA ALA A 17 -2.52 24.75 13.13
C ALA A 17 -3.12 23.99 11.93
N PRO A 18 -4.46 23.77 11.90
CA PRO A 18 -5.11 23.09 10.78
C PRO A 18 -5.02 23.95 9.51
N SER A 19 -4.81 23.30 8.36
CA SER A 19 -4.74 23.97 7.05
C SER A 19 -5.70 23.34 6.05
N TRP A 20 -6.49 24.17 5.37
CA TRP A 20 -7.40 23.72 4.32
C TRP A 20 -6.65 23.30 3.05
N SER A 21 -5.92 24.22 2.42
CA SER A 21 -4.99 24.07 1.27
C SER A 21 -5.33 23.00 0.22
N ARG A 22 -6.61 22.73 -0.06
CA ARG A 22 -7.01 21.66 -1.01
C ARG A 22 -6.72 22.01 -2.45
N ASN A 23 -6.65 23.29 -2.78
CA ASN A 23 -6.25 23.80 -4.08
C ASN A 23 -4.89 23.24 -4.53
N LEU A 24 -3.96 22.94 -3.61
CA LEU A 24 -2.68 22.30 -3.93
C LEU A 24 -2.81 20.92 -4.60
N LEU A 25 -3.98 20.26 -4.46
CA LEU A 25 -4.25 18.94 -5.03
C LEU A 25 -5.31 18.97 -6.14
N LEU A 26 -5.97 20.11 -6.37
CA LEU A 26 -6.99 20.26 -7.43
C LEU A 26 -6.35 20.49 -8.81
N ASP A 27 -5.17 21.11 -8.84
CA ASP A 27 -4.43 21.38 -10.09
C ASP A 27 -3.59 20.18 -10.55
N ALA A 28 -3.51 19.12 -9.73
CA ALA A 28 -2.93 17.87 -10.17
C ALA A 28 -3.85 17.26 -11.23
N THR A 29 -3.36 17.16 -12.48
CA THR A 29 -4.08 16.47 -13.54
C THR A 29 -4.50 15.11 -13.03
N HIS A 30 -5.82 14.94 -12.84
CA HIS A 30 -6.43 13.67 -12.49
C HIS A 30 -6.22 12.74 -13.69
N THR A 31 -5.05 12.12 -13.76
CA THR A 31 -4.88 10.94 -14.60
C THR A 31 -5.91 9.97 -14.04
N LYS A 32 -6.94 9.70 -14.83
CA LYS A 32 -8.06 8.84 -14.46
C LYS A 32 -7.48 7.44 -14.34
N HIS A 33 -6.85 7.14 -13.21
CA HIS A 33 -6.50 5.78 -12.86
C HIS A 33 -7.80 5.02 -12.91
N ASP A 34 -7.85 3.91 -13.66
CA ASP A 34 -9.02 3.04 -13.69
C ASP A 34 -9.41 2.74 -12.25
N ILE A 35 -10.48 3.42 -11.82
CA ILE A 35 -11.08 3.19 -10.52
C ILE A 35 -11.71 1.82 -10.70
N ALA A 36 -10.96 0.77 -10.37
CA ALA A 36 -11.52 -0.56 -10.41
C ALA A 36 -12.80 -0.52 -9.57
N PRO A 37 -13.88 -1.15 -10.05
CA PRO A 37 -15.16 -1.11 -9.38
C PRO A 37 -14.97 -1.47 -7.90
N PRO A 38 -15.78 -0.87 -7.00
CA PRO A 38 -15.78 -1.24 -5.60
C PRO A 38 -15.78 -2.77 -5.51
N LEU A 39 -14.89 -3.33 -4.68
CA LEU A 39 -14.92 -4.76 -4.42
C LEU A 39 -16.35 -5.10 -3.98
N PRO A 40 -17.01 -6.09 -4.62
CA PRO A 40 -18.36 -6.45 -4.24
C PRO A 40 -18.38 -6.76 -2.74
N LEU A 41 -19.38 -6.22 -2.04
CA LEU A 41 -19.61 -6.57 -0.64
C LEU A 41 -19.70 -8.10 -0.58
N PRO A 42 -18.96 -8.75 0.33
CA PRO A 42 -18.97 -10.20 0.40
C PRO A 42 -20.41 -10.66 0.62
N ALA A 43 -20.91 -11.51 -0.30
CA ALA A 43 -22.28 -12.02 -0.29
C ALA A 43 -22.53 -13.05 0.84
N HIS A 44 -21.61 -13.16 1.80
CA HIS A 44 -21.52 -14.22 2.78
C HIS A 44 -21.37 -13.62 4.17
N ASP A 45 -21.76 -14.40 5.19
CA ASP A 45 -21.52 -14.05 6.59
C ASP A 45 -20.01 -13.87 6.83
N THR A 46 -19.60 -12.64 7.15
CA THR A 46 -18.19 -12.29 7.34
C THR A 46 -17.88 -12.11 8.81
N VAL A 47 -16.84 -12.80 9.28
CA VAL A 47 -16.37 -12.68 10.66
C VAL A 47 -15.17 -11.75 10.70
N MET A 48 -15.24 -10.71 11.54
CA MET A 48 -14.09 -9.87 11.85
C MET A 48 -13.18 -10.60 12.86
N ARG A 49 -11.90 -10.78 12.51
CA ARG A 49 -10.87 -11.33 13.40
C ARG A 49 -9.63 -10.44 13.39
N SER A 50 -8.97 -10.32 14.53
CA SER A 50 -7.73 -9.57 14.70
C SER A 50 -6.55 -10.53 14.92
N PHE A 51 -5.42 -10.22 14.27
CA PHE A 51 -4.18 -10.97 14.42
C PHE A 51 -3.10 -10.02 14.95
N VAL A 52 -2.32 -10.47 15.93
CA VAL A 52 -1.24 -9.70 16.53
C VAL A 52 0.09 -10.32 16.07
N PHE A 53 0.96 -9.49 15.48
CA PHE A 53 2.29 -9.88 15.04
C PHE A 53 3.34 -9.22 15.92
N ARG A 54 4.23 -10.01 16.53
CA ARG A 54 5.32 -9.47 17.33
C ARG A 54 6.49 -9.09 16.42
N LEU A 55 7.36 -8.20 16.91
CA LEU A 55 8.55 -7.78 16.16
C LEU A 55 9.47 -8.96 15.81
N ALA A 56 9.60 -9.93 16.72
CA ALA A 56 10.36 -11.16 16.46
C ALA A 56 9.77 -11.96 15.30
N ASP A 57 8.44 -12.10 15.25
CA ASP A 57 7.74 -12.83 14.19
C ASP A 57 7.97 -12.14 12.83
N ILE A 58 7.89 -10.81 12.80
CA ILE A 58 8.17 -9.99 11.61
C ILE A 58 9.64 -10.14 11.16
N ALA A 59 10.58 -10.13 12.10
CA ALA A 59 12.00 -10.31 11.80
C ALA A 59 12.27 -11.69 11.18
N SER A 60 11.70 -12.75 11.75
CA SER A 60 11.78 -14.11 11.19
C SER A 60 11.13 -14.21 9.81
N LEU A 61 10.02 -13.50 9.56
CA LEU A 61 9.40 -13.44 8.24
C LEU A 61 10.32 -12.75 7.22
N LYS A 62 10.96 -11.63 7.58
CA LYS A 62 11.93 -10.94 6.72
C LYS A 62 13.10 -11.84 6.35
N GLN A 63 13.64 -12.61 7.29
CA GLN A 63 14.77 -13.52 7.00
C GLN A 63 14.44 -14.61 5.98
N ARG A 64 13.17 -14.99 5.86
CA ARG A 64 12.71 -16.04 4.93
C ARG A 64 12.44 -15.55 3.51
N LEU A 65 12.52 -14.24 3.27
CA LEU A 65 12.21 -13.62 1.99
C LEU A 65 13.52 -13.20 1.28
N PRO A 66 13.76 -13.64 0.04
CA PRO A 66 14.92 -13.18 -0.72
C PRO A 66 14.82 -11.66 -0.97
N GLY A 67 15.85 -10.90 -0.58
CA GLY A 67 15.88 -9.44 -0.70
C GLY A 67 15.14 -8.65 0.39
N ALA A 68 14.59 -9.31 1.40
CA ALA A 68 13.80 -8.65 2.45
C ALA A 68 14.53 -7.94 3.62
N PRO A 69 15.87 -7.92 3.76
CA PRO A 69 16.48 -7.00 4.73
C PRO A 69 16.06 -5.54 4.50
N ALA A 70 15.78 -5.17 3.24
CA ALA A 70 15.32 -3.84 2.85
C ALA A 70 13.79 -3.62 2.91
N ALA A 71 12.99 -4.69 3.05
CA ALA A 71 11.54 -4.58 3.05
C ALA A 71 11.00 -4.00 4.36
N THR A 72 10.01 -3.13 4.27
CA THR A 72 9.29 -2.58 5.43
C THR A 72 8.41 -3.65 6.09
N THR A 73 8.06 -3.43 7.36
CA THR A 73 7.10 -4.31 8.07
C THR A 73 5.75 -4.36 7.35
N PHE A 74 5.30 -3.22 6.82
CA PHE A 74 4.04 -3.15 6.07
C PHE A 74 4.06 -4.04 4.83
N GLU A 75 5.12 -3.97 4.02
CA GLU A 75 5.25 -4.79 2.79
C GLU A 75 5.25 -6.29 3.12
N VAL A 76 5.98 -6.70 4.15
CA VAL A 76 6.03 -8.11 4.56
C VAL A 76 4.66 -8.61 5.01
N LEU A 77 3.96 -7.85 5.85
CA LEU A 77 2.63 -8.23 6.33
C LEU A 77 1.59 -8.18 5.21
N ALA A 78 1.63 -7.17 4.33
CA ALA A 78 0.74 -7.06 3.19
C ALA A 78 0.90 -8.24 2.23
N ALA A 79 2.14 -8.64 1.92
CA ALA A 79 2.44 -9.81 1.09
C ALA A 79 1.97 -11.12 1.76
N LEU A 80 2.23 -11.28 3.06
CA LEU A 80 1.79 -12.46 3.82
C LEU A 80 0.26 -12.59 3.84
N LEU A 81 -0.45 -11.49 4.14
CA LEU A 81 -1.91 -11.48 4.19
C LEU A 81 -2.54 -11.68 2.82
N TRP A 82 -1.96 -11.07 1.78
CA TRP A 82 -2.43 -11.30 0.41
C TRP A 82 -2.30 -12.77 0.03
N ARG A 83 -1.14 -13.39 0.29
CA ARG A 83 -0.94 -14.83 0.08
C ARG A 83 -1.94 -15.67 0.87
N ALA A 84 -2.09 -15.40 2.17
CA ALA A 84 -3.00 -16.15 3.04
C ALA A 84 -4.45 -16.04 2.56
N ARG A 85 -4.89 -14.86 2.13
CA ARG A 85 -6.22 -14.63 1.56
C ARG A 85 -6.43 -15.42 0.27
N THR A 86 -5.46 -15.39 -0.65
CA THR A 86 -5.52 -16.14 -1.91
C THR A 86 -5.65 -17.64 -1.67
N VAL A 87 -4.89 -18.18 -0.70
CA VAL A 87 -4.97 -19.59 -0.31
C VAL A 87 -6.32 -19.92 0.34
N ALA A 88 -6.80 -19.10 1.27
CA ALA A 88 -8.05 -19.32 1.98
C ALA A 88 -9.28 -19.27 1.07
N LEU A 89 -9.23 -18.48 0.00
CA LEU A 89 -10.29 -18.39 -1.01
C LEU A 89 -10.23 -19.53 -2.05
N ALA A 90 -9.19 -20.37 -2.02
CA ALA A 90 -8.99 -21.47 -2.97
C ALA A 90 -9.18 -21.06 -4.44
N LEU A 91 -8.65 -19.88 -4.80
CA LEU A 91 -8.84 -19.32 -6.13
C LEU A 91 -8.15 -20.18 -7.21
N PRO A 92 -8.72 -20.30 -8.41
CA PRO A 92 -8.09 -20.94 -9.55
C PRO A 92 -6.67 -20.40 -9.81
N PRO A 93 -5.69 -21.26 -10.16
CA PRO A 93 -4.28 -20.86 -10.31
C PRO A 93 -4.00 -19.72 -11.31
N ASP A 94 -4.89 -19.56 -12.29
CA ASP A 94 -4.81 -18.55 -13.34
C ASP A 94 -5.63 -17.28 -13.05
N GLU A 95 -6.41 -17.28 -11.97
CA GLU A 95 -7.14 -16.08 -11.56
C GLU A 95 -6.16 -14.99 -11.10
N ILE A 96 -6.34 -13.78 -11.62
CA ILE A 96 -5.53 -12.63 -11.22
C ILE A 96 -6.06 -12.10 -9.90
N THR A 97 -5.24 -12.23 -8.86
CA THR A 97 -5.51 -11.60 -7.57
C THR A 97 -4.93 -10.19 -7.56
N GLN A 98 -5.60 -9.29 -6.83
CA GLN A 98 -5.16 -7.91 -6.67
C GLN A 98 -5.03 -7.53 -5.20
N LEU A 99 -3.95 -6.83 -4.87
CA LEU A 99 -3.73 -6.17 -3.59
C LEU A 99 -3.83 -4.66 -3.80
N GLY A 100 -4.83 -4.05 -3.17
CA GLY A 100 -4.98 -2.59 -3.11
C GLY A 100 -4.34 -2.04 -1.84
N ILE A 101 -3.48 -1.04 -1.99
CA ILE A 101 -2.83 -0.32 -0.88
C ILE A 101 -3.09 1.17 -1.04
N ILE A 102 -3.35 1.86 0.07
CA ILE A 102 -3.45 3.33 0.08
C ILE A 102 -2.11 3.90 0.50
N ALA A 103 -1.40 4.54 -0.44
CA ALA A 103 -0.11 5.17 -0.19
C ALA A 103 -0.30 6.66 0.09
N SER A 104 0.26 7.14 1.22
CA SER A 104 0.22 8.57 1.52
C SER A 104 1.37 9.32 0.86
N PHE A 105 1.05 10.46 0.27
CA PHE A 105 2.04 11.39 -0.31
C PHE A 105 2.20 12.67 0.52
N ARG A 106 1.69 12.70 1.77
CA ARG A 106 1.78 13.87 2.66
C ARG A 106 3.21 14.36 2.88
N ARG A 107 4.19 13.44 2.83
CA ARG A 107 5.63 13.74 3.00
C ARG A 107 6.34 14.03 1.68
N ASN A 108 5.62 14.09 0.56
CA ASN A 108 6.21 14.44 -0.73
C ASN A 108 6.48 15.95 -0.79
N ALA A 109 7.76 16.33 -0.82
CA ALA A 109 8.20 17.72 -0.84
C ALA A 109 7.68 18.49 -2.07
N ALA A 110 7.48 17.82 -3.21
CA ALA A 110 6.99 18.45 -4.44
C ALA A 110 5.55 18.99 -4.29
N LEU A 111 4.74 18.37 -3.42
CA LEU A 111 3.36 18.80 -3.19
C LEU A 111 3.25 19.95 -2.19
N ARG A 112 4.35 20.27 -1.48
CA ARG A 112 4.44 21.38 -0.51
C ARG A 112 3.26 21.41 0.47
N LEU A 113 2.75 20.24 0.84
CA LEU A 113 1.58 20.13 1.70
C LEU A 113 1.93 20.65 3.11
N PRO A 114 1.13 21.57 3.68
CA PRO A 114 1.34 22.02 5.04
C PRO A 114 1.23 20.86 6.03
N MET A 115 2.03 20.90 7.11
CA MET A 115 1.96 19.90 8.19
C MET A 115 0.56 19.77 8.81
N GLY A 116 -0.21 20.87 8.81
CA GLY A 116 -1.59 20.92 9.29
C GLY A 116 -2.66 20.49 8.27
N TYR A 117 -2.27 20.04 7.07
CA TYR A 117 -3.22 19.65 6.04
C TYR A 117 -4.03 18.42 6.47
N TYR A 118 -5.33 18.60 6.61
CA TYR A 118 -6.25 17.57 7.10
C TYR A 118 -7.13 16.93 6.02
N GLY A 119 -6.97 17.31 4.75
CA GLY A 119 -7.67 16.66 3.63
C GLY A 119 -7.05 15.32 3.22
N ASN A 120 -7.57 14.68 2.17
CA ASN A 120 -7.04 13.43 1.64
C ASN A 120 -5.76 13.69 0.83
N ALA A 121 -4.67 13.03 1.22
CA ALA A 121 -3.37 13.13 0.54
C ALA A 121 -2.76 11.72 0.40
N CYS A 122 -3.46 10.89 -0.37
CA CYS A 122 -3.09 9.52 -0.66
C CYS A 122 -3.60 9.08 -2.03
N VAL A 123 -2.91 8.10 -2.61
CA VAL A 123 -3.31 7.44 -3.87
C VAL A 123 -3.51 5.95 -3.64
N PRO A 124 -4.49 5.33 -4.30
CA PRO A 124 -4.57 3.87 -4.37
C PRO A 124 -3.47 3.34 -5.28
N LEU A 125 -2.70 2.39 -4.78
CA LEU A 125 -1.77 1.56 -5.53
C LEU A 125 -2.34 0.16 -5.66
N ARG A 126 -2.10 -0.49 -6.80
CA ARG A 126 -2.54 -1.86 -7.06
C ARG A 126 -1.35 -2.71 -7.47
N ALA A 127 -1.20 -3.84 -6.81
CA ALA A 127 -0.35 -4.94 -7.27
C ALA A 127 -1.25 -6.06 -7.77
N ALA A 128 -0.92 -6.64 -8.92
CA ALA A 128 -1.65 -7.77 -9.50
C ALA A 128 -0.71 -8.95 -9.70
N ALA A 129 -1.14 -10.13 -9.27
CA ALA A 129 -0.41 -11.36 -9.48
C ALA A 129 -1.39 -12.53 -9.66
N PRO A 130 -1.08 -13.50 -10.53
CA PRO A 130 -1.83 -14.75 -10.58
C PRO A 130 -1.89 -15.42 -9.21
N ALA A 131 -2.98 -16.13 -8.93
CA ALA A 131 -3.14 -16.87 -7.68
C ALA A 131 -2.04 -17.94 -7.48
N ARG A 132 -1.52 -18.51 -8.58
CA ARG A 132 -0.36 -19.40 -8.54
C ARG A 132 0.87 -18.70 -7.98
N GLN A 133 1.50 -19.36 -7.03
CA GLN A 133 2.71 -18.85 -6.42
C GLN A 133 3.91 -19.14 -7.33
N ARG A 134 4.47 -18.11 -7.97
CA ARG A 134 5.74 -18.27 -8.70
C ARG A 134 6.84 -18.54 -7.67
N HIS A 135 7.30 -19.78 -7.59
CA HIS A 135 8.63 -20.07 -7.05
C HIS A 135 9.66 -19.42 -7.97
N GLY A 136 10.70 -18.82 -7.36
CA GLY A 136 11.52 -17.77 -7.94
C GLY A 136 11.88 -17.96 -9.41
N ARG A 137 11.80 -16.88 -10.19
CA ARG A 137 12.44 -16.82 -11.48
C ARG A 137 13.26 -15.54 -11.58
N GLU A 138 14.54 -15.76 -11.82
CA GLU A 138 15.62 -14.79 -11.99
C GLU A 138 15.22 -13.69 -12.97
N LEU A 139 15.48 -12.44 -12.58
CA LEU A 139 15.51 -11.30 -13.48
C LEU A 139 16.82 -11.36 -14.27
N GLY A 140 16.85 -12.22 -15.29
CA GLY A 140 17.97 -12.37 -16.22
C GLY A 140 17.44 -12.41 -17.64
N GLY A 141 17.40 -11.25 -18.29
CA GLY A 141 16.91 -11.13 -19.66
C GLY A 141 17.28 -9.80 -20.28
N ARG A 142 18.59 -9.49 -20.31
CA ARG A 142 19.16 -8.57 -21.30
C ARG A 142 18.67 -9.04 -22.68
N ARG A 143 17.84 -8.26 -23.37
CA ARG A 143 17.82 -8.33 -24.83
C ARG A 143 19.04 -7.57 -25.32
N GLY A 144 20.03 -8.31 -25.83
CA GLY A 144 20.94 -7.80 -26.86
C GLY A 144 20.09 -7.27 -28.02
N GLY A 145 20.50 -6.17 -28.65
CA GLY A 145 21.66 -6.19 -29.53
C GLY A 145 21.12 -6.55 -30.90
N ASP A 146 20.50 -5.55 -31.54
CA ASP A 146 20.03 -5.66 -32.91
C ASP A 146 21.07 -4.95 -33.78
N ASP A 147 22.13 -5.70 -34.09
CA ASP A 147 23.04 -5.41 -35.18
C ASP A 147 22.66 -6.38 -36.31
N THR A 148 22.02 -5.89 -37.36
CA THR A 148 22.10 -6.52 -38.67
C THR A 148 22.15 -5.45 -39.75
N GLU A 149 23.37 -5.15 -40.20
CA GLU A 149 23.63 -4.60 -41.54
C GLU A 149 23.32 -5.67 -42.61
N GLY A 150 22.80 -5.20 -43.74
CA GLY A 150 22.59 -5.94 -44.99
C GLY A 150 22.01 -5.03 -46.04
#